data_AF-A0A6G9NBM8-F1
#
_entry.id   AF-A0A6G9NBM8-F1
#
_cell.length_a   1.000
_cell.length_b   1.000
_cell.length_c   1.000
_cell.angle_alpha   90.00
_cell.angle_beta   90.00
_cell.angle_gamma   90.00
#
_symmetry.space_group_name_H-M   'P 1'
#
loop_
_entity.id
_entity.type
_entity.pdbx_description
1 polymer ?
#
loop_
_entity_poly.entity_id
_entity_poly.type
_entity_poly.pdbx_seq_one_letter_code
_entity_poly.pdbx_strand_id
1 'polypeptide(L)'
;MSDEEMVMMEASSTDAKTNHGTGGAIAHSHSASAEHSMSADQMMQQKIEENRLTSFSDLLARLHPIAAHFPIALFLVAALTEFGLILRPSLGLQTTVRFLVAAGAIGGLGTAAFGWFAAGWRLSDRSETLAIHRWNGTAIAAAGLLAWWLSSPGKNRWWLRLVLAIIAGALIVQGYYGGEMVHGPNHMGVM
;
A
#
# COMPACT_ATOMS: atom_id res chain seq x y z
N MET A 1 29.57 6.17 4.41
CA MET A 1 28.45 7.12 4.45
C MET A 1 27.80 6.99 5.80
N SER A 2 27.96 8.01 6.65
CA SER A 2 27.29 8.10 7.95
C SER A 2 25.85 8.59 7.78
N ASP A 3 24.99 8.34 8.78
CA ASP A 3 23.59 8.79 8.76
C ASP A 3 23.48 10.32 8.63
N GLU A 4 24.48 11.04 9.15
CA GLU A 4 24.62 12.50 9.02
C GLU A 4 24.80 12.94 7.56
N GLU A 5 25.58 12.20 6.77
CA GLU A 5 25.83 12.55 5.36
C GLU A 5 24.59 12.32 4.48
N MET A 6 23.77 11.30 4.78
CA MET A 6 22.51 11.06 4.05
C MET A 6 21.48 12.16 4.31
N VAL A 7 21.35 12.61 5.56
CA VAL A 7 20.40 13.67 5.94
C VAL A 7 20.77 15.01 5.29
N MET A 8 22.06 15.31 5.17
CA MET A 8 22.54 16.52 4.50
C MET A 8 22.25 16.52 3.00
N MET A 9 22.32 15.36 2.33
CA MET A 9 21.95 15.24 0.92
C MET A 9 20.44 15.43 0.69
N GLU A 10 19.60 14.92 1.58
CA GLU A 10 18.14 15.08 1.48
C GLU A 10 17.72 16.55 1.69
N ALA A 11 18.30 17.22 2.70
CA ALA A 11 18.08 18.64 2.95
C ALA A 11 18.52 19.51 1.75
N SER A 12 19.72 19.27 1.20
CA SER A 12 20.23 20.03 0.05
C SER A 12 19.42 19.82 -1.23
N SER A 13 18.75 18.67 -1.38
CA SER A 13 17.91 18.38 -2.55
C SER A 13 16.57 19.14 -2.53
N THR A 14 16.15 19.57 -1.34
CA THR A 14 14.86 20.24 -1.11
C THR A 14 14.94 21.73 -1.44
N ASP A 15 16.07 22.39 -1.17
CA ASP A 15 16.28 23.83 -1.41
C ASP A 15 16.42 24.19 -2.90
N ALA A 16 16.81 23.24 -3.76
CA ALA A 16 17.04 23.51 -5.18
C ALA A 16 15.75 23.69 -6.02
N LYS A 17 14.55 23.44 -5.46
CA LYS A 17 13.29 23.41 -6.23
C LYS A 17 12.38 24.64 -6.08
N THR A 18 12.76 25.68 -5.34
CA THR A 18 11.91 26.88 -5.19
C THR A 18 12.66 28.17 -5.55
N ASN A 19 12.73 28.50 -6.84
CA ASN A 19 12.99 29.88 -7.24
C ASN A 19 12.38 30.23 -8.62
N HIS A 20 11.28 30.98 -8.62
CA HIS A 20 10.88 31.83 -9.75
C HIS A 20 9.88 32.93 -9.32
N GLY A 21 10.34 34.19 -9.35
CA GLY A 21 9.59 35.47 -9.50
C GLY A 21 8.58 35.85 -8.41
N THR A 22 8.48 37.07 -7.86
CA THR A 22 8.61 38.42 -8.43
C THR A 22 8.64 39.42 -7.27
N GLY A 23 9.27 40.59 -7.46
CA GLY A 23 9.56 41.57 -6.41
C GLY A 23 8.38 42.42 -5.90
N GLY A 24 8.62 43.06 -4.75
CA GLY A 24 7.72 44.02 -4.12
C GLY A 24 8.18 44.36 -2.70
N ALA A 25 9.01 45.40 -2.56
CA ALA A 25 9.51 45.87 -1.27
C ALA A 25 8.43 46.63 -0.50
N ILE A 26 8.13 46.21 0.75
CA ILE A 26 7.68 47.10 1.83
C ILE A 26 8.39 46.66 3.12
N ALA A 27 9.18 47.57 3.66
CA ALA A 27 9.85 47.42 4.94
C ALA A 27 8.84 47.56 6.09
N HIS A 28 8.76 46.55 6.96
CA HIS A 28 8.23 46.69 8.29
C HIS A 28 9.23 46.14 9.32
N SER A 29 9.61 47.06 10.20
CA SER A 29 10.37 46.96 11.45
C SER A 29 10.45 45.60 12.15
N HIS A 30 11.68 45.24 12.49
CA HIS A 30 12.10 44.22 13.45
C HIS A 30 11.21 44.15 14.70
N SER A 31 10.53 43.01 14.89
CA SER A 31 10.61 42.30 16.16
C SER A 31 11.50 41.09 15.92
N ALA A 32 12.69 41.09 16.52
CA ALA A 32 13.56 39.92 16.53
C ALA A 32 12.88 38.79 17.32
N SER A 33 12.00 38.04 16.67
CA SER A 33 11.72 36.67 17.04
C SER A 33 13.00 35.90 16.75
N ALA A 34 13.79 35.69 17.80
CA ALA A 34 14.94 34.79 17.77
C ALA A 34 14.53 33.52 17.01
N GLU A 35 15.23 33.22 15.93
CA GLU A 35 15.14 31.95 15.24
C GLU A 35 15.39 30.86 16.29
N HIS A 36 14.32 30.28 16.81
CA HIS A 36 14.41 29.04 17.57
C HIS A 36 14.57 27.95 16.51
N SER A 37 15.73 27.91 15.86
CA SER A 37 16.14 26.78 15.04
C SER A 37 16.24 25.59 15.99
N MET A 38 15.20 24.75 16.00
CA MET A 38 15.21 23.52 16.77
C MET A 38 16.46 22.73 16.39
N SER A 39 17.24 22.28 17.38
CA SER A 39 18.39 21.44 17.12
C SER A 39 17.94 20.13 16.44
N ALA A 40 18.86 19.45 15.74
CA ALA A 40 18.57 18.17 15.10
C ALA A 40 17.95 17.15 16.08
N ASP A 41 18.42 17.14 17.34
CA ASP A 41 17.87 16.30 18.40
C ASP A 41 16.42 16.69 18.74
N GLN A 42 16.13 17.99 18.86
CA GLN A 42 14.79 18.49 19.14
C GLN A 42 13.82 18.15 18.00
N MET A 43 14.26 18.26 16.74
CA MET A 43 13.47 17.86 15.57
C MET A 43 13.20 16.35 15.55
N MET A 44 14.20 15.53 15.89
CA MET A 44 14.04 14.08 15.98
C MET A 44 13.05 13.69 17.09
N GLN A 45 13.18 14.26 18.28
CA GLN A 45 12.27 14.00 19.39
C GLN A 45 10.85 14.41 19.06
N GLN A 46 10.65 15.57 18.43
CA GLN A 46 9.33 16.00 17.97
C GLN A 46 8.73 15.00 16.97
N LYS A 47 9.49 14.57 15.95
CA LYS A 47 9.01 13.54 15.00
C LYS A 47 8.66 12.22 15.70
N ILE A 48 9.43 11.81 16.71
CA ILE A 48 9.13 10.60 17.49
C ILE A 48 7.81 10.79 18.23
N GLU A 49 7.64 11.90 18.96
CA GLU A 49 6.44 12.21 19.72
C GLU A 49 5.19 12.29 18.83
N GLU A 50 5.28 12.97 17.70
CA GLU A 50 4.21 13.05 16.69
C GLU A 50 3.85 11.68 16.11
N ASN A 51 4.83 10.78 15.97
CA ASN A 51 4.65 9.46 15.39
C ASN A 51 4.27 8.38 16.43
N ARG A 52 4.12 8.73 17.71
CA ARG A 52 3.73 7.76 18.76
C ARG A 52 2.33 7.21 18.48
N LEU A 53 2.14 5.95 18.84
CA LEU A 53 0.83 5.30 18.80
C LEU A 53 -0.12 6.03 19.73
N THR A 54 -1.25 6.47 19.18
CA THR A 54 -2.29 7.18 19.95
C THR A 54 -3.39 6.23 20.44
N SER A 55 -3.57 5.09 19.78
CA SER A 55 -4.65 4.14 20.07
C SER A 55 -4.36 2.75 19.49
N PHE A 56 -5.13 1.75 19.91
CA PHE A 56 -5.07 0.41 19.30
C PHE A 56 -5.52 0.43 17.83
N SER A 57 -6.49 1.27 17.46
CA SER A 57 -6.91 1.44 16.05
C SER A 57 -5.81 2.04 15.19
N ASP A 58 -5.01 2.97 15.73
CA ASP A 58 -3.85 3.56 15.06
C ASP A 58 -2.78 2.48 14.78
N LEU A 59 -2.54 1.59 15.74
CA LEU A 59 -1.68 0.42 15.52
C LEU A 59 -2.19 -0.47 14.37
N LEU A 60 -3.49 -0.80 14.35
CA LEU A 60 -4.07 -1.62 13.27
C LEU A 60 -3.96 -0.94 11.91
N ALA A 61 -4.20 0.37 11.84
CA ALA A 61 -4.04 1.15 10.62
C ALA A 61 -2.59 1.08 10.10
N ARG A 62 -1.60 1.21 10.98
CA ARG A 62 -0.16 1.15 10.63
C ARG A 62 0.31 -0.23 10.19
N LEU A 63 -0.39 -1.30 10.59
CA LEU A 63 -0.08 -2.66 10.15
C LEU A 63 -0.59 -2.97 8.74
N HIS A 64 -1.49 -2.16 8.18
CA HIS A 64 -2.06 -2.40 6.85
C HIS A 64 -1.01 -2.59 5.74
N PRO A 65 0.01 -1.71 5.57
CA PRO A 65 0.99 -1.85 4.50
C PRO A 65 1.80 -3.15 4.61
N ILE A 66 2.20 -3.54 5.82
CA ILE A 66 2.94 -4.78 6.06
C ILE A 66 2.05 -5.99 5.78
N ALA A 67 0.82 -5.98 6.30
CA ALA A 67 -0.14 -7.07 6.11
C ALA A 67 -0.44 -7.31 4.63
N ALA A 68 -0.49 -6.25 3.81
CA ALA A 68 -0.81 -6.33 2.39
C ALA A 68 0.17 -7.19 1.58
N HIS A 69 1.44 -7.30 1.98
CA HIS A 69 2.45 -8.05 1.22
C HIS A 69 2.14 -9.55 1.16
N PHE A 70 1.56 -10.12 2.23
CA PHE A 70 1.26 -11.54 2.32
C PHE A 70 0.20 -12.00 1.30
N PRO A 71 -1.03 -11.45 1.26
CA PRO A 71 -2.03 -11.87 0.28
C PRO A 71 -1.59 -11.58 -1.16
N ILE A 72 -0.85 -10.49 -1.41
CA ILE A 72 -0.30 -10.19 -2.74
C ILE A 72 0.57 -11.36 -3.22
N ALA A 73 1.58 -11.74 -2.43
CA ALA A 73 2.47 -12.83 -2.79
C ALA A 73 1.73 -14.17 -2.93
N LEU A 74 0.85 -14.50 -1.98
CA LEU A 74 0.14 -15.77 -1.96
C LEU A 74 -0.81 -15.94 -3.15
N PHE A 75 -1.57 -14.91 -3.52
CA PHE A 75 -2.46 -14.98 -4.68
C PHE A 75 -1.67 -15.04 -6.00
N LEU A 76 -0.58 -14.29 -6.14
CA LEU A 76 0.26 -14.35 -7.35
C LEU A 76 0.91 -15.72 -7.50
N VAL A 77 1.47 -16.28 -6.43
CA VAL A 77 2.06 -17.63 -6.47
C VAL A 77 0.96 -18.68 -6.71
N ALA A 78 -0.24 -18.53 -6.16
CA ALA A 78 -1.36 -19.41 -6.45
C ALA A 78 -1.75 -19.36 -7.93
N ALA A 79 -1.85 -18.17 -8.53
CA ALA A 79 -2.16 -17.99 -9.94
C ALA A 79 -1.08 -18.62 -10.85
N LEU A 80 0.19 -18.39 -10.56
CA LEU A 80 1.32 -19.01 -11.28
C LEU A 80 1.32 -20.53 -11.15
N THR A 81 1.05 -21.06 -9.95
CA THR A 81 1.00 -22.50 -9.70
C THR A 81 -0.16 -23.14 -10.47
N GLU A 82 -1.34 -22.52 -10.46
CA GLU A 82 -2.50 -23.00 -11.21
C GLU A 82 -2.27 -22.91 -12.73
N PHE A 83 -1.58 -21.86 -13.21
CA PHE A 83 -1.13 -21.78 -14.61
C PHE A 83 -0.16 -22.92 -14.96
N GLY A 84 0.79 -23.24 -14.09
CA GLY A 84 1.66 -24.41 -14.24
C GLY A 84 0.90 -25.73 -14.36
N LEU A 85 -0.21 -25.89 -13.63
CA LEU A 85 -1.09 -27.07 -13.73
C LEU A 85 -1.89 -27.13 -15.04
N ILE A 86 -2.09 -26.01 -15.75
CA ILE A 86 -2.65 -26.01 -17.11
C ILE A 86 -1.63 -26.61 -18.07
N LEU A 87 -0.36 -26.21 -17.96
CA LEU A 87 0.72 -26.67 -18.83
C LEU A 87 1.16 -28.10 -18.53
N ARG A 88 1.18 -28.49 -17.25
CA ARG A 88 1.62 -29.81 -16.77
C ARG A 88 0.70 -30.33 -15.66
N PRO A 89 -0.44 -30.94 -16.02
CA PRO A 89 -1.40 -31.47 -15.03
C PRO A 89 -0.82 -32.53 -14.09
N SER A 90 0.25 -33.22 -14.50
CA SER A 90 0.92 -34.29 -13.74
C SER A 90 1.68 -33.81 -12.50
N LEU A 91 1.89 -32.49 -12.31
CA LEU A 91 2.65 -31.95 -11.17
C LEU A 91 1.97 -32.16 -9.80
N GLY A 92 0.66 -32.44 -9.77
CA GLY A 92 -0.05 -32.77 -8.52
C GLY A 92 -0.17 -31.62 -7.49
N LEU A 93 0.08 -30.37 -7.87
CA LEU A 93 0.14 -29.19 -6.97
C LEU A 93 -1.22 -28.64 -6.51
N GLN A 94 -2.28 -29.43 -6.59
CA GLN A 94 -3.66 -28.98 -6.39
C GLN A 94 -3.90 -28.62 -4.91
N THR A 95 -3.35 -29.42 -4.00
CA THR A 95 -3.35 -29.14 -2.56
C THR A 95 -2.56 -27.87 -2.23
N THR A 96 -1.44 -27.65 -2.92
CA THR A 96 -0.62 -26.43 -2.77
C THR A 96 -1.39 -25.19 -3.20
N VAL A 97 -2.05 -25.20 -4.36
CA VAL A 97 -2.92 -24.09 -4.81
C VAL A 97 -3.99 -23.80 -3.76
N ARG A 98 -4.70 -24.82 -3.29
CA ARG A 98 -5.74 -24.66 -2.27
C ARG A 98 -5.22 -24.05 -0.96
N PHE A 99 -4.03 -24.46 -0.51
CA PHE A 99 -3.38 -23.88 0.67
C PHE A 99 -3.00 -22.40 0.44
N LEU A 100 -2.36 -22.09 -0.69
CA LEU A 100 -1.96 -20.72 -1.03
C LEU A 100 -3.17 -19.78 -1.12
N VAL A 101 -4.25 -20.21 -1.77
CA VAL A 101 -5.48 -19.42 -1.88
C VAL A 101 -6.16 -19.24 -0.52
N ALA A 102 -6.20 -20.27 0.33
CA ALA A 102 -6.77 -20.15 1.67
C ALA A 102 -5.96 -19.17 2.55
N ALA A 103 -4.64 -19.29 2.55
CA ALA A 103 -3.76 -18.38 3.28
C ALA A 103 -3.85 -16.94 2.73
N GLY A 104 -3.91 -16.79 1.40
CA GLY A 104 -4.11 -15.51 0.73
C GLY A 104 -5.47 -14.89 1.08
N ALA A 105 -6.54 -15.68 1.17
CA ALA A 105 -7.87 -15.20 1.55
C ALA A 105 -7.92 -14.73 3.01
N ILE A 106 -7.32 -15.48 3.94
CA ILE A 106 -7.21 -15.08 5.35
C ILE A 106 -6.37 -13.80 5.49
N GLY A 107 -5.20 -13.75 4.84
CA GLY A 107 -4.34 -12.57 4.83
C GLY A 107 -5.00 -11.36 4.16
N GLY A 108 -5.79 -11.58 3.10
CA GLY A 108 -6.54 -10.56 2.39
C GLY A 108 -7.64 -9.96 3.25
N LEU A 109 -8.37 -10.80 4.00
CA LEU A 109 -9.38 -10.34 4.95
C LEU A 109 -8.76 -9.49 6.07
N GLY A 110 -7.63 -9.93 6.63
CA GLY A 110 -6.89 -9.18 7.64
C GLY A 110 -6.37 -7.83 7.11
N THR A 111 -5.77 -7.84 5.92
CA THR A 111 -5.29 -6.63 5.24
C THR A 111 -6.41 -5.65 4.97
N ALA A 112 -7.56 -6.12 4.46
CA ALA A 112 -8.72 -5.28 4.19
C ALA A 112 -9.26 -4.67 5.50
N ALA A 113 -9.37 -5.47 6.57
CA ALA A 113 -9.79 -4.97 7.88
C ALA A 113 -8.85 -3.85 8.37
N PHE A 114 -7.53 -4.04 8.30
CA PHE A 114 -6.54 -3.02 8.67
C PHE A 114 -6.64 -1.77 7.79
N GLY A 115 -6.90 -1.94 6.49
CA GLY A 115 -7.13 -0.83 5.55
C GLY A 115 -8.37 -0.01 5.90
N TRP A 116 -9.44 -0.66 6.36
CA TRP A 116 -10.65 0.03 6.82
C TRP A 116 -10.43 0.80 8.13
N PHE A 117 -9.58 0.30 9.03
CA PHE A 117 -9.11 1.09 10.17
C PHE A 117 -8.31 2.32 9.71
N ALA A 118 -7.40 2.16 8.73
CA ALA A 118 -6.64 3.27 8.17
C ALA A 118 -7.51 4.31 7.45
N ALA A 119 -8.62 3.88 6.82
CA ALA A 119 -9.56 4.75 6.12
C ALA A 119 -10.61 5.42 7.04
N GLY A 120 -10.62 5.08 8.34
CA GLY A 120 -11.56 5.65 9.31
C GLY A 120 -13.03 5.31 9.05
N TRP A 121 -13.32 4.14 8.48
CA TRP A 121 -14.69 3.62 8.23
C TRP A 121 -15.60 4.52 7.37
N ARG A 122 -15.02 5.33 6.48
CA ARG A 122 -15.76 6.20 5.56
C ARG A 122 -16.10 5.47 4.27
N LEU A 123 -17.32 5.62 3.77
CA LEU A 123 -17.73 5.02 2.49
C LEU A 123 -17.38 5.87 1.25
N SER A 124 -17.20 7.19 1.42
CA SER A 124 -16.70 8.08 0.38
C SER A 124 -15.36 8.70 0.75
N ASP A 125 -14.48 8.76 -0.24
CA ASP A 125 -13.17 9.42 -0.14
C ASP A 125 -13.17 10.77 -0.84
N ARG A 126 -12.24 11.60 -0.41
CA ARG A 126 -11.97 12.90 -1.06
C ARG A 126 -11.15 12.74 -2.34
N SER A 127 -10.29 11.73 -2.40
CA SER A 127 -9.49 11.42 -3.59
C SER A 127 -10.02 10.18 -4.29
N GLU A 128 -10.09 10.25 -5.61
CA GLU A 128 -10.47 9.13 -6.46
C GLU A 128 -9.47 7.97 -6.35
N THR A 129 -8.17 8.28 -6.33
CA THR A 129 -7.09 7.31 -6.08
C THR A 129 -7.34 6.47 -4.82
N LEU A 130 -7.72 7.11 -3.70
CA LEU A 130 -8.00 6.40 -2.45
C LEU A 130 -9.28 5.55 -2.55
N ALA A 131 -10.32 6.08 -3.21
CA ALA A 131 -11.56 5.34 -3.43
C ALA A 131 -11.31 4.07 -4.23
N ILE A 132 -10.57 4.17 -5.35
CA ILE A 132 -10.22 3.03 -6.19
C ILE A 132 -9.38 2.03 -5.39
N HIS A 133 -8.33 2.50 -4.69
CA HIS A 133 -7.47 1.65 -3.88
C HIS A 133 -8.26 0.87 -2.82
N ARG A 134 -9.15 1.53 -2.07
CA ARG A 134 -9.92 0.90 -0.99
C ARG A 134 -10.93 -0.12 -1.51
N TRP A 135 -11.71 0.26 -2.52
CA TRP A 135 -12.76 -0.61 -3.05
C TRP A 135 -12.19 -1.78 -3.85
N ASN A 136 -11.14 -1.56 -4.64
CA ASN A 136 -10.43 -2.64 -5.33
C ASN A 136 -9.80 -3.61 -4.34
N GLY A 137 -9.12 -3.11 -3.28
CA GLY A 137 -8.55 -3.96 -2.22
C GLY A 137 -9.62 -4.79 -1.50
N THR A 138 -10.78 -4.20 -1.20
CA THR A 138 -11.92 -4.93 -0.61
C THR A 138 -12.49 -5.98 -1.56
N ALA A 139 -12.61 -5.66 -2.85
CA ALA A 139 -13.06 -6.60 -3.88
C ALA A 139 -12.08 -7.78 -4.05
N ILE A 140 -10.77 -7.54 -3.99
CA ILE A 140 -9.74 -8.59 -4.02
C ILE A 140 -9.91 -9.54 -2.83
N ALA A 141 -10.13 -9.02 -1.62
CA ALA A 141 -10.36 -9.86 -0.44
C ALA A 141 -11.62 -10.74 -0.59
N ALA A 142 -12.72 -10.18 -1.09
CA ALA A 142 -13.94 -10.93 -1.38
C ALA A 142 -13.74 -11.99 -2.49
N ALA A 143 -13.05 -11.63 -3.58
CA ALA A 143 -12.70 -12.55 -4.65
C ALA A 143 -11.77 -13.67 -4.15
N GLY A 144 -10.89 -13.38 -3.20
CA GLY A 144 -10.03 -14.36 -2.53
C GLY A 144 -10.82 -15.43 -1.78
N LEU A 145 -11.88 -15.04 -1.06
CA LEU A 145 -12.80 -15.98 -0.41
C LEU A 145 -13.54 -16.85 -1.44
N LEU A 146 -13.97 -16.25 -2.55
CA LEU A 146 -14.57 -17.00 -3.66
C LEU A 146 -13.58 -17.98 -4.28
N ALA A 147 -12.34 -17.57 -4.52
CA ALA A 147 -11.27 -18.42 -5.02
C ALA A 147 -11.01 -19.59 -4.06
N TRP A 148 -10.99 -19.33 -2.75
CA TRP A 148 -10.83 -20.38 -1.75
C TRP A 148 -11.97 -21.39 -1.83
N TRP A 149 -13.22 -20.95 -1.91
CA TRP A 149 -14.36 -21.85 -2.11
C TRP A 149 -14.24 -22.67 -3.40
N LEU A 150 -13.86 -22.04 -4.52
CA LEU A 150 -13.66 -22.68 -5.82
C LEU A 150 -12.48 -23.65 -5.86
N SER A 151 -11.50 -23.50 -4.96
CA SER A 151 -10.37 -24.43 -4.84
C SER A 151 -10.73 -25.77 -4.17
N SER A 152 -11.96 -25.90 -3.66
CA SER A 152 -12.44 -27.12 -3.00
C SER A 152 -12.59 -28.30 -3.98
N PRO A 153 -12.41 -29.56 -3.53
CA PRO A 153 -12.63 -30.74 -4.37
C PRO A 153 -14.03 -30.75 -5.00
N GLY A 154 -14.13 -31.23 -6.25
CA GLY A 154 -15.40 -31.32 -6.98
C GLY A 154 -15.89 -30.01 -7.62
N LYS A 155 -15.20 -28.88 -7.41
CA LYS A 155 -15.50 -27.62 -8.11
C LYS A 155 -14.85 -27.59 -9.50
N ASN A 156 -15.48 -26.86 -10.42
CA ASN A 156 -14.94 -26.67 -11.76
C ASN A 156 -13.73 -25.72 -11.71
N ARG A 157 -12.55 -26.24 -12.08
CA ARG A 157 -11.28 -25.49 -12.08
C ARG A 157 -11.24 -24.31 -13.03
N TRP A 158 -12.07 -24.31 -14.08
CA TRP A 158 -12.14 -23.18 -14.99
C TRP A 158 -12.52 -21.88 -14.27
N TRP A 159 -13.49 -21.93 -13.34
CA TRP A 159 -13.89 -20.78 -12.54
C TRP A 159 -12.78 -20.33 -11.57
N LEU A 160 -12.09 -21.27 -10.93
CA LEU A 160 -10.94 -20.94 -10.07
C LEU A 160 -9.87 -20.17 -10.85
N ARG A 161 -9.52 -20.65 -12.05
CA ARG A 161 -8.52 -20.03 -12.93
C ARG A 161 -8.95 -18.63 -13.33
N LEU A 162 -10.22 -18.46 -13.72
CA LEU A 162 -10.76 -17.16 -14.09
C LEU A 162 -10.67 -16.17 -12.92
N VAL A 163 -11.10 -16.59 -11.72
CA VAL A 163 -11.05 -15.74 -10.53
C VAL A 163 -9.61 -15.40 -10.15
N LEU A 164 -8.67 -16.34 -10.19
CA LEU A 164 -7.25 -16.07 -9.92
C LEU A 164 -6.63 -15.12 -10.96
N ALA A 165 -7.02 -15.23 -12.24
CA ALA A 165 -6.58 -14.30 -13.27
C ALA A 165 -7.11 -12.88 -13.02
N ILE A 166 -8.38 -12.75 -12.63
CA ILE A 166 -8.99 -11.47 -12.25
C ILE A 166 -8.27 -10.87 -11.03
N ILE A 167 -8.01 -11.68 -9.98
CA ILE A 167 -7.27 -11.24 -8.80
C ILE A 167 -5.86 -10.77 -9.19
N ALA A 168 -5.13 -11.52 -10.01
CA ALA A 168 -3.80 -11.14 -10.45
C ALA A 168 -3.79 -9.81 -11.21
N GLY A 169 -4.75 -9.58 -12.11
CA GLY A 169 -4.94 -8.30 -12.79
C GLY A 169 -5.31 -7.16 -11.84
N ALA A 170 -6.24 -7.40 -10.92
CA ALA A 170 -6.65 -6.43 -9.91
C ALA A 170 -5.50 -6.05 -8.96
N LEU A 171 -4.57 -6.96 -8.67
CA LEU A 171 -3.37 -6.69 -7.87
C LEU A 171 -2.39 -5.74 -8.57
N ILE A 172 -2.29 -5.79 -9.90
CA ILE A 172 -1.50 -4.83 -10.68
C ILE A 172 -2.10 -3.42 -10.53
N VAL A 173 -3.41 -3.31 -10.68
CA VAL A 173 -4.16 -2.06 -10.49
C VAL A 173 -4.01 -1.56 -9.04
N GLN A 174 -4.09 -2.46 -8.05
CA GLN A 174 -3.89 -2.14 -6.64
C GLN A 174 -2.49 -1.57 -6.39
N GLY A 175 -1.46 -2.18 -7.00
CA GLY A 175 -0.08 -1.72 -6.92
C GLY A 175 0.11 -0.33 -7.51
N TYR A 176 -0.49 -0.06 -8.68
CA TYR A 176 -0.46 1.27 -9.31
C TYR A 176 -1.01 2.35 -8.37
N TYR A 177 -2.25 2.19 -7.91
CA TYR A 177 -2.90 3.20 -7.06
C TYR A 177 -2.29 3.26 -5.65
N GLY A 178 -1.70 2.16 -5.17
CA GLY A 178 -0.87 2.16 -3.96
C GLY A 178 0.36 3.06 -4.12
N GLY A 179 1.07 2.94 -5.24
CA GLY A 179 2.23 3.79 -5.57
C GLY A 179 1.85 5.25 -5.76
N GLU A 180 0.70 5.52 -6.39
CA GLU A 180 0.21 6.89 -6.61
C GLU A 180 -0.09 7.64 -5.30
N MET A 181 -0.57 6.95 -4.26
CA MET A 181 -0.77 7.55 -2.94
C MET A 181 0.54 7.93 -2.23
N VAL A 182 1.65 7.24 -2.55
CA VAL A 182 2.96 7.48 -1.92
C VAL A 182 3.79 8.48 -2.72
N HIS A 183 3.74 8.38 -4.05
CA HIS A 183 4.61 9.14 -4.96
C HIS A 183 3.90 10.28 -5.70
N GLY A 184 2.59 10.38 -5.57
CA GLY A 184 1.76 11.39 -6.22
C GLY A 184 1.21 10.96 -7.59
N PRO A 185 0.36 11.81 -8.19
CA PRO A 185 -0.33 11.51 -9.44
C PRO A 185 0.63 11.20 -10.60
N ASN A 186 0.27 10.21 -11.42
CA ASN A 186 1.07 9.79 -12.58
C ASN A 186 2.56 9.52 -12.27
N HIS A 187 2.87 8.97 -11.09
CA HIS A 187 4.26 8.70 -10.66
C HIS A 187 5.08 7.82 -11.62
N MET A 188 4.45 7.06 -12.51
CA MET A 188 5.12 6.25 -13.53
C MET A 188 5.14 6.88 -14.93
N GLY A 189 4.50 8.03 -15.16
CA GLY A 189 4.48 8.71 -16.45
C GLY A 189 3.78 7.94 -17.57
N VAL A 190 2.83 7.05 -17.23
CA VAL A 190 2.11 6.18 -18.18
C VAL A 190 0.68 6.64 -18.47
N MET A 191 0.23 7.72 -17.83
CA MET A 191 -1.10 8.35 -18.03
C MET A 191 -0.97 9.80 -18.48
#